data_AF-A0A7V8NNR5-F1
#
_entry.id   AF-A0A7V8NNR5-F1
#
_cell.length_a   1.000
_cell.length_b   1.000
_cell.length_c   1.000
_cell.angle_alpha   90.00
_cell.angle_beta   90.00
_cell.angle_gamma   90.00
#
_symmetry.space_group_name_H-M   'P 1'
#
loop_
_entity.id
_entity.type
_entity.pdbx_description
1 polymer ?
#
loop_
_entity_poly.entity_id
_entity_poly.type
_entity_poly.pdbx_seq_one_letter_code
_entity_poly.pdbx_strand_id
1 'polypeptide(L)' 'MINRIIDISVKHKSLLLVGVALACLWGWRSMMTLPLDATPDLSETQVILYSRWDRSPD' A
#
# COMPACT_ATOMS: atom_id res chain seq x y z
N MET A 1 -28.86 15.48 -6.33
CA MET A 1 -28.05 14.28 -5.98
C MET A 1 -27.16 14.54 -4.78
N ILE A 2 -26.26 15.54 -4.83
CA ILE A 2 -25.41 15.95 -3.67
C ILE A 2 -26.23 16.24 -2.41
N ASN A 3 -27.31 17.04 -2.52
CA ASN A 3 -28.18 17.32 -1.36
C ASN A 3 -28.73 16.05 -0.71
N ARG A 4 -29.11 15.05 -1.51
CA ARG A 4 -29.61 13.76 -1.00
C ARG A 4 -28.53 12.98 -0.23
N ILE A 5 -27.27 13.07 -0.66
CA ILE A 5 -26.14 12.46 0.06
C ILE A 5 -25.89 13.19 1.38
N ILE A 6 -25.98 14.52 1.37
CA ILE A 6 -25.84 15.35 2.58
C ILE A 6 -26.97 15.06 3.56
N ASP A 7 -28.21 14.96 3.10
CA ASP A 7 -29.37 14.66 3.94
C ASP A 7 -29.24 13.27 4.59
N ILE A 8 -28.81 12.26 3.84
CA ILE A 8 -28.54 10.92 4.36
C ILE A 8 -27.39 10.97 5.39
N SER A 9 -26.34 11.72 5.10
CA SER A 9 -25.18 11.93 5.99
C SER A 9 -25.59 12.56 7.33
N VAL A 10 -26.43 13.59 7.30
CA VAL A 10 -26.93 14.28 8.51
C VAL A 10 -27.90 13.38 9.28
N LYS A 11 -28.82 12.71 8.58
CA LYS A 11 -29.80 11.80 9.19
C LYS A 11 -29.14 10.63 9.92
N HIS A 12 -28.04 10.10 9.38
CA HIS A 12 -27.30 8.97 9.92
C HIS A 12 -25.91 9.37 10.46
N LYS A 13 -25.81 10.56 11.08
CA LYS A 13 -24.55 11.13 11.56
C LYS A 13 -23.73 10.19 12.44
N SER A 14 -24.36 9.39 13.29
CA SER A 14 -23.67 8.44 14.17
C SER A 14 -22.99 7.32 13.37
N LEU A 15 -23.69 6.71 12.42
CA LEU A 15 -23.14 5.69 11.52
C LEU A 15 -22.00 6.26 10.67
N LEU A 16 -22.17 7.48 10.18
CA LEU A 16 -21.14 8.16 9.40
C LEU A 16 -19.88 8.42 10.22
N LEU A 17 -20.02 8.91 11.45
CA LEU A 17 -18.88 9.10 12.37
C LEU A 17 -18.17 7.80 12.71
N VAL A 18 -18.92 6.72 12.96
CA VAL A 18 -18.33 5.38 13.19
C VAL A 18 -17.60 4.89 11.94
N GLY A 19 -18.19 5.05 10.76
CA GLY A 19 -17.56 4.69 9.49
C GLY A 19 -16.26 5.45 9.25
N VAL A 20 -16.24 6.75 9.51
CA VAL A 20 -15.03 7.59 9.42
C VAL A 20 -13.99 7.13 10.44
N ALA A 21 -14.37 6.87 11.69
CA ALA A 21 -13.43 6.39 12.71
C ALA A 21 -12.79 5.05 12.34
N LEU A 22 -13.58 4.10 11.82
CA LEU A 22 -13.07 2.82 11.33
C LEU A 22 -12.13 3.01 10.13
N ALA A 23 -12.47 3.90 9.20
CA ALA A 23 -11.61 4.22 8.06
C ALA A 23 -10.28 4.85 8.51
N CYS A 24 -10.29 5.74 9.50
CA CYS A 24 -9.08 6.31 10.09
C CYS A 24 -8.22 5.25 10.79
N LEU A 25 -8.83 4.36 11.58
CA LEU A 25 -8.11 3.27 12.24
C LEU A 25 -7.49 2.29 11.23
N TRP A 26 -8.21 2.02 10.13
CA TRP A 26 -7.67 1.20 9.05
C TRP A 26 -6.51 1.91 8.36
N GLY A 27 -6.66 3.19 7.99
CA GLY A 27 -5.59 3.99 7.40
C GLY A 27 -4.35 4.05 8.31
N TRP A 28 -4.55 4.21 9.61
CA TRP A 28 -3.49 4.17 10.61
C TRP A 28 -2.76 2.84 10.63
N ARG A 29 -3.50 1.72 10.69
CA ARG A 29 -2.90 0.39 10.63
C ARG A 29 -2.11 0.20 9.33
N SER A 30 -2.70 0.56 8.19
CA SER A 30 -2.03 0.45 6.88
C SER A 30 -0.72 1.22 6.86
N MET A 31 -0.71 2.45 7.37
CA MET A 31 0.50 3.28 7.46
C MET A 31 1.58 2.65 8.34
N MET A 32 1.19 2.00 9.44
CA MET A 32 2.13 1.31 10.34
C MET A 32 2.64 -0.03 9.81
N THR A 33 1.88 -0.70 8.94
CA THR A 33 2.23 -2.04 8.42
C THR A 33 2.85 -2.01 7.03
N LEU A 34 2.76 -0.88 6.32
CA LEU A 34 3.33 -0.74 4.99
C LEU A 34 4.87 -0.86 5.08
N PRO A 35 5.50 -1.75 4.27
CA PRO A 35 6.95 -1.80 4.20
C PRO A 35 7.47 -0.48 3.64
N LEU A 36 8.41 0.12 4.36
CA LEU A 36 9.06 1.36 3.99
C LEU A 36 10.46 1.05 3.44
N ASP A 37 10.77 1.57 2.27
CA ASP A 37 12.12 1.53 1.70
C ASP A 37 12.71 2.95 1.69
N ALA A 38 14.04 3.04 1.75
CA ALA A 38 14.75 4.31 1.73
C ALA A 38 14.69 4.98 0.36
N THR A 39 14.64 4.17 -0.70
CA THR A 39 14.57 4.62 -2.10
C THR A 39 13.67 3.68 -2.90
N PRO A 40 13.08 4.13 -4.02
CA PRO A 40 12.42 3.20 -4.93
C PRO A 40 13.41 2.15 -5.47
N ASP A 41 12.93 0.95 -5.79
CA ASP A 41 13.75 -0.02 -6.50
C ASP A 41 14.05 0.50 -7.91
N LEU A 42 15.33 0.75 -8.17
CA LEU A 42 15.88 1.24 -9.44
C LEU A 42 16.72 0.16 -10.13
N SER A 43 16.74 -1.05 -9.59
CA SER A 43 17.59 -2.12 -10.10
C SER A 43 17.03 -2.65 -11.42
N GLU A 44 17.93 -2.93 -12.36
CA GLU A 44 17.56 -3.64 -13.59
C GLU A 44 17.21 -5.10 -13.28
N THR A 45 16.22 -5.65 -13.97
CA THR A 45 15.89 -7.07 -13.85
C THR A 45 17.00 -7.93 -14.47
N GLN A 46 17.84 -8.52 -13.63
CA GLN A 46 18.99 -9.31 -14.05
C GLN A 46 18.80 -10.80 -13.78
N VAL A 47 19.17 -11.63 -14.75
CA VAL A 47 19.30 -13.09 -14.58
C VAL A 47 20.79 -13.44 -14.62
N ILE A 48 21.30 -14.02 -13.53
CA ILE A 48 22.71 -14.39 -13.41
C ILE A 48 22.86 -15.88 -13.73
N LEU A 49 23.63 -16.22 -14.76
CA LEU A 49 24.05 -17.59 -15.05
C LEU A 49 25.44 -17.82 -14.50
N TYR A 50 25.54 -18.69 -13.50
CA TYR A 50 26.81 -19.19 -13.00
C TYR A 50 27.09 -20.57 -13.61
N SER A 51 28.22 -20.69 -14.31
CA SER A 51 28.74 -21.97 -14.78
C SER A 51 30.11 -22.23 -14.18
N ARG A 52 30.36 -23.50 -13.83
CA ARG A 52 31.68 -23.95 -13.40
C ARG A 52 32.51 -24.32 -14.62
N TRP A 53 33.79 -23.97 -14.59
CA TRP A 53 34.75 -24.27 -15.64
C TRP A 53 36.00 -24.87 -15.01
N ASP A 54 36.23 -26.16 -15.23
CA ASP A 54 37.34 -26.91 -14.62
C ASP A 54 38.63 -26.85 -15.46
N ARG A 55 38.78 -25.82 -16.30
CA ARG A 55 39.97 -25.61 -17.15
C ARG A 55 40.52 -24.20 -17.02
N SER A 56 41.77 -23.99 -17.45
CA SER A 56 42.32 -22.63 -17.53
C SER A 56 41.61 -21.82 -18.62
N PRO A 57 41.58 -20.48 -18.53
CA PRO A 57 40.83 -19.61 -19.45
C PRO A 57 41.55 -19.32 -20.78
N ASP A 58 42.62 -20.07 -21.09
CA ASP A 58 43.43 -19.94 -22.30
C ASP A 58 42.85 -20.74 -23.48
#